data_AF-A0A221I0L6-F1
#
_entry.id   AF-A0A221I0L6-F1
#
_cell.length_a   1.000
_cell.length_b   1.000
_cell.length_c   1.000
_cell.angle_alpha   90.00
_cell.angle_beta   90.00
_cell.angle_gamma   90.00
#
_symmetry.space_group_name_H-M   'P 1'
#
loop_
_entity.id
_entity.type
_entity.pdbx_description
1 polymer ?
#
loop_
_entity_poly.entity_id
_entity_poly.type
_entity_poly.pdbx_seq_one_letter_code
_entity_poly.pdbx_strand_id
1 'polypeptide(L)'
;WLSQISYGIDCLFASVMLLVAAQLEILAGRIVALGKVANAAGCRPDESLAANTRNQTYRDLCVCVEAHQKVLRFVTHLETTMSPIAMTQFFFSVVVACMALFQATYSKDFTAVFRCVAFMPIPCGQVLLYCWAAHNVTEQLVNASYSYYAMLGQMNRRSAQA
;
A
#
# COMPACT_ATOMS: atom_id res chain seq x y z
N TRP A 1 16.82 -19.71 -19.05
CA TRP A 1 16.38 -20.34 -17.79
C TRP A 1 16.54 -19.42 -16.60
N LEU A 2 17.76 -19.03 -16.19
CA LEU A 2 17.96 -18.10 -15.06
C LEU A 2 17.27 -16.73 -15.23
N SER A 3 17.33 -16.14 -16.43
CA SER A 3 16.65 -14.87 -16.75
C SER A 3 15.11 -14.96 -16.72
N GLN A 4 14.55 -16.09 -17.12
CA GLN A 4 13.10 -16.32 -17.09
C GLN A 4 12.58 -16.51 -15.65
N ILE A 5 13.38 -17.16 -14.79
CA ILE A 5 13.05 -17.34 -13.37
C ILE A 5 13.07 -15.98 -12.66
N SER A 6 14.07 -15.14 -12.92
CA SER A 6 14.13 -13.77 -12.35
C SER A 6 12.90 -12.96 -12.73
N TYR A 7 12.56 -12.93 -14.02
CA TYR A 7 11.40 -12.18 -14.51
C TYR A 7 10.07 -12.67 -13.91
N GLY A 8 9.93 -14.00 -13.71
CA GLY A 8 8.78 -14.58 -13.02
C GLY A 8 8.66 -14.11 -11.57
N ILE A 9 9.77 -14.02 -10.84
CA ILE A 9 9.81 -13.50 -9.46
C ILE A 9 9.41 -12.02 -9.42
N ASP A 10 9.92 -11.20 -10.35
CA ASP A 10 9.56 -9.77 -10.45
C ASP A 10 8.05 -9.59 -10.72
N CYS A 11 7.48 -10.38 -11.64
CA CYS A 11 6.03 -10.36 -11.93
C CYS A 11 5.17 -10.82 -10.74
N LEU A 12 5.59 -11.88 -10.03
CA LEU A 12 4.89 -12.34 -8.82
C LEU A 12 4.93 -11.27 -7.74
N PHE A 13 6.09 -10.65 -7.54
CA PHE A 13 6.28 -9.58 -6.57
C PHE A 13 5.38 -8.37 -6.87
N ALA A 14 5.35 -7.93 -8.12
CA ALA A 14 4.46 -6.86 -8.57
C ALA A 14 2.98 -7.16 -8.34
N SER A 15 2.58 -8.41 -8.61
CA SER A 15 1.21 -8.87 -8.41
C SER A 15 0.83 -8.83 -6.93
N VAL A 16 1.73 -9.32 -6.05
CA VAL A 16 1.55 -9.25 -4.59
C VAL A 16 1.44 -7.80 -4.12
N MET A 17 2.27 -6.90 -4.63
CA MET A 17 2.21 -5.49 -4.27
C MET A 17 0.94 -4.79 -4.74
N LEU A 18 0.46 -5.11 -5.94
CA LEU A 18 -0.82 -4.61 -6.46
C LEU A 18 -2.00 -5.13 -5.63
N LEU A 19 -1.98 -6.41 -5.28
CA LEU A 19 -2.97 -7.03 -4.39
C LEU A 19 -2.97 -6.34 -3.03
N VAL A 20 -1.80 -6.07 -2.46
CA VAL A 20 -1.67 -5.39 -1.17
C VAL A 20 -2.21 -3.96 -1.23
N ALA A 21 -1.88 -3.20 -2.28
CA ALA A 21 -2.42 -1.86 -2.49
C ALA A 21 -3.96 -1.87 -2.58
N ALA A 22 -4.53 -2.80 -3.34
CA ALA A 22 -5.98 -2.96 -3.48
C ALA A 22 -6.65 -3.33 -2.13
N GLN A 23 -6.03 -4.24 -1.36
CA GLN A 23 -6.55 -4.60 -0.04
C GLN A 23 -6.55 -3.42 0.93
N LEU A 24 -5.58 -2.51 0.82
CA LEU A 24 -5.48 -1.32 1.68
C LEU A 24 -6.52 -0.25 1.31
N GLU A 25 -6.80 -0.05 0.03
CA GLU A 25 -7.86 0.85 -0.43
C GLU A 25 -9.24 0.38 0.04
N ILE A 26 -9.51 -0.92 -0.07
CA ILE A 26 -10.74 -1.54 0.46
C ILE A 26 -10.83 -1.31 1.97
N LEU A 27 -9.73 -1.49 2.68
CA LEU A 27 -9.68 -1.35 4.13
C LEU A 27 -9.97 0.09 4.58
N ALA A 28 -9.37 1.08 3.92
CA ALA A 28 -9.63 2.49 4.18
C ALA A 28 -11.08 2.88 3.89
N GLY A 29 -11.66 2.37 2.80
CA GLY A 29 -13.08 2.54 2.49
C GLY A 29 -13.98 2.01 3.61
N ARG A 30 -13.64 0.84 4.18
CA ARG A 30 -14.38 0.26 5.32
C ARG A 30 -14.27 1.11 6.59
N ILE A 31 -13.10 1.69 6.89
CA ILE A 31 -12.91 2.56 8.08
C ILE A 31 -13.79 3.80 7.98
N VAL A 32 -13.82 4.46 6.81
CA VAL A 32 -14.67 5.64 6.58
C VAL A 32 -16.16 5.29 6.71
N ALA A 33 -16.57 4.14 6.18
CA ALA A 33 -17.95 3.65 6.32
C ALA A 33 -18.33 3.42 7.79
N LEU A 34 -17.46 2.76 8.57
CA LEU A 34 -17.66 2.54 10.01
C LEU A 34 -17.76 3.86 10.79
N GLY A 35 -16.93 4.86 10.45
CA GLY A 35 -17.00 6.17 11.09
C GLY A 35 -18.32 6.91 10.85
N LYS A 36 -18.91 6.78 9.65
CA LYS A 36 -20.24 7.32 9.35
C LYS A 36 -21.35 6.64 10.17
N VAL A 37 -21.27 5.31 10.32
CA VAL A 37 -22.22 4.53 11.13
C VAL A 37 -22.14 4.92 12.61
N ALA A 38 -20.92 5.07 13.15
CA ALA A 38 -20.71 5.50 14.54
C ALA A 38 -21.32 6.88 14.83
N ASN A 39 -21.15 7.84 13.91
CA ASN A 39 -21.75 9.18 14.04
C ASN A 39 -23.28 9.14 13.95
N ALA A 40 -23.84 8.36 13.02
CA ALA A 40 -25.29 8.24 12.87
C ALA A 40 -25.97 7.58 14.08
N ALA A 41 -25.29 6.62 14.74
CA ALA A 41 -25.79 5.98 15.96
C ALA A 41 -25.89 6.94 17.16
N GLY A 42 -25.09 8.01 17.19
CA GLY A 42 -25.12 9.03 18.25
C GLY A 42 -26.36 9.93 18.25
N CYS A 43 -27.17 9.91 17.17
CA CYS A 43 -28.39 10.72 17.04
C CYS A 43 -29.68 9.95 17.36
N ARG A 44 -29.61 8.66 17.69
CA ARG A 44 -30.81 7.84 17.96
C ARG A 44 -31.23 7.95 19.43
N PRO A 45 -32.53 8.10 19.72
CA PRO A 45 -33.05 8.29 21.09
C PRO A 45 -33.05 7.01 21.96
N ASP A 46 -32.78 5.83 21.39
CA ASP A 46 -32.71 4.56 22.13
C ASP A 46 -31.25 4.27 22.57
N GLU A 47 -30.98 4.53 23.85
CA GLU A 47 -29.65 4.45 24.47
C GLU A 47 -29.07 3.03 24.48
N SER A 48 -29.92 2.01 24.67
CA SER A 48 -29.48 0.60 24.78
C SER A 48 -29.01 0.04 23.43
N LEU A 49 -29.73 0.35 22.36
CA LEU A 49 -29.40 -0.05 20.99
C LEU A 49 -28.20 0.75 20.46
N ALA A 50 -28.08 2.03 20.84
CA ALA A 50 -26.96 2.89 20.49
C ALA A 50 -25.65 2.47 21.19
N ALA A 51 -25.71 1.97 22.42
CA ALA A 51 -24.56 1.42 23.13
C ALA A 51 -24.04 0.12 22.48
N ASN A 52 -24.95 -0.80 22.13
CA ASN A 52 -24.57 -2.07 21.50
C ASN A 52 -23.96 -1.85 20.09
N THR A 53 -24.56 -0.94 19.31
CA THR A 53 -24.07 -0.56 17.98
C THR A 53 -22.68 0.10 18.05
N ARG A 54 -22.43 0.96 19.05
CA ARG A 54 -21.10 1.56 19.27
C ARG A 54 -20.04 0.52 19.60
N ASN A 55 -20.33 -0.41 20.51
CA ASN A 55 -19.39 -1.47 20.87
C ASN A 55 -19.06 -2.37 19.67
N GLN A 56 -20.06 -2.69 18.85
CA GLN A 56 -19.84 -3.48 17.64
C GLN A 56 -18.99 -2.73 16.61
N THR A 57 -19.28 -1.44 16.40
CA THR A 57 -18.49 -0.58 15.49
C THR A 57 -17.03 -0.42 15.98
N TYR A 58 -16.83 -0.33 17.30
CA TYR A 58 -15.50 -0.28 17.91
C TYR A 58 -14.72 -1.59 17.71
N ARG A 59 -15.36 -2.75 17.90
CA ARG A 59 -14.74 -4.06 17.63
C ARG A 59 -14.36 -4.22 16.17
N ASP A 60 -15.25 -3.86 15.25
CA ASP A 60 -14.98 -3.94 13.82
C ASP A 60 -13.80 -3.03 13.41
N LEU A 61 -13.71 -1.85 14.02
CA LEU A 61 -12.59 -0.92 13.82
C LEU A 61 -11.28 -1.49 14.35
N CYS A 62 -11.26 -2.09 15.54
CA CYS A 62 -10.06 -2.76 16.09
C CYS A 62 -9.55 -3.87 15.18
N VAL A 63 -10.45 -4.73 14.68
CA VAL A 63 -10.09 -5.81 13.73
C VAL A 63 -9.52 -5.23 12.44
N CYS A 64 -10.10 -4.13 11.95
CA CYS A 64 -9.64 -3.41 10.77
C CYS A 64 -8.20 -2.88 10.94
N VAL A 65 -7.92 -2.25 12.09
CA VAL A 65 -6.59 -1.72 12.43
C VAL A 65 -5.57 -2.84 12.60
N GLU A 66 -5.94 -3.96 13.23
CA GLU A 66 -5.06 -5.12 13.40
C GLU A 66 -4.70 -5.75 12.04
N ALA A 67 -5.70 -5.93 11.16
CA ALA A 67 -5.49 -6.40 9.80
C ALA A 67 -4.57 -5.44 9.02
N HIS A 68 -4.79 -4.13 9.14
CA HIS A 68 -3.95 -3.10 8.53
C HIS A 68 -2.49 -3.20 9.02
N GLN A 69 -2.27 -3.32 10.33
CA GLN A 69 -0.92 -3.45 10.89
C GLN A 69 -0.19 -4.70 10.39
N LYS A 70 -0.90 -5.82 10.21
CA LYS A 70 -0.31 -7.04 9.63
C LYS A 70 0.12 -6.84 8.19
N VAL A 71 -0.73 -6.20 7.38
CA VAL A 71 -0.39 -5.86 5.98
C VAL A 71 0.79 -4.90 5.93
N LEU A 72 0.83 -3.89 6.80
CA LEU A 72 1.95 -2.94 6.86
C LEU A 72 3.27 -3.61 7.24
N ARG A 73 3.27 -4.48 8.26
CA ARG A 73 4.47 -5.26 8.62
C ARG A 73 4.96 -6.12 7.46
N PHE A 74 4.04 -6.72 6.71
CA PHE A 74 4.38 -7.51 5.53
C PHE A 74 5.01 -6.63 4.43
N VAL A 75 4.45 -5.46 4.15
CA VAL A 75 5.01 -4.49 3.20
C VAL A 75 6.40 -4.03 3.64
N THR A 76 6.59 -3.62 4.90
CA THR A 76 7.91 -3.19 5.42
C THR A 76 8.96 -4.31 5.32
N HIS A 77 8.55 -5.56 5.54
CA HIS A 77 9.44 -6.71 5.39
C HIS A 77 9.82 -6.95 3.92
N LEU A 78 8.85 -6.83 3.01
CA LEU A 78 9.10 -6.85 1.57
C LEU A 78 10.02 -5.70 1.16
N GLU A 79 9.81 -4.48 1.67
CA GLU A 79 10.67 -3.31 1.42
C GLU A 79 12.14 -3.59 1.70
N THR A 80 12.39 -4.13 2.88
CA THR A 80 13.76 -4.33 3.39
C THR A 80 14.48 -5.37 2.54
N THR A 81 13.72 -6.35 2.03
CA THR A 81 14.21 -7.40 1.14
C THR A 81 14.41 -6.89 -0.29
N MET A 82 13.58 -5.95 -0.74
CA MET A 82 13.52 -5.48 -2.12
C MET A 82 14.34 -4.23 -2.40
N SER A 83 14.64 -3.42 -1.37
CA SER A 83 15.53 -2.26 -1.47
C SER A 83 16.87 -2.57 -2.18
N PRO A 84 17.62 -3.63 -1.80
CA PRO A 84 18.85 -3.99 -2.53
C PRO A 84 18.60 -4.48 -3.97
N ILE A 85 17.45 -5.12 -4.22
CA ILE A 85 17.06 -5.59 -5.56
C ILE A 85 16.74 -4.38 -6.46
N ALA A 86 16.00 -3.40 -5.94
CA ALA A 86 15.73 -2.15 -6.64
C ALA A 86 17.03 -1.39 -6.95
N MET A 87 17.98 -1.31 -6.01
CA MET A 87 19.27 -0.67 -6.25
C MET A 87 20.08 -1.34 -7.37
N THR A 88 20.16 -2.68 -7.37
CA THR A 88 20.88 -3.41 -8.41
C THR A 88 20.19 -3.26 -9.77
N GLN A 89 18.86 -3.32 -9.81
CA GLN A 89 18.10 -3.11 -11.04
C GLN A 89 18.29 -1.69 -11.61
N PHE A 90 18.27 -0.65 -10.76
CA PHE A 90 18.58 0.72 -11.19
C PHE A 90 19.99 0.81 -11.77
N PHE A 91 20.98 0.22 -11.12
CA PHE A 91 22.35 0.20 -11.61
C PHE A 91 22.47 -0.48 -12.98
N PHE A 92 21.88 -1.67 -13.13
CA PHE A 92 21.85 -2.37 -14.42
C PHE A 92 21.08 -1.58 -15.49
N SER A 93 20.01 -0.86 -15.12
CA SER A 93 19.26 0.00 -16.06
C SER A 93 20.14 1.11 -16.64
N VAL A 94 20.96 1.75 -15.79
CA VAL A 94 21.88 2.79 -16.21
C VAL A 94 22.96 2.21 -17.11
N VAL A 95 23.56 1.07 -16.76
CA VAL A 95 24.57 0.40 -17.59
C VAL A 95 24.00 0.02 -18.96
N VAL A 96 22.81 -0.58 -19.00
CA VAL A 96 22.14 -0.96 -20.25
C VAL A 96 21.80 0.30 -21.07
N ALA A 97 21.33 1.37 -20.45
CA ALA A 97 21.06 2.63 -21.13
C ALA A 97 22.34 3.28 -21.69
N CYS A 98 23.46 3.26 -20.96
CA CYS A 98 24.74 3.75 -21.45
C CYS A 98 25.24 2.93 -22.65
N MET A 99 25.15 1.60 -22.59
CA MET A 99 25.50 0.71 -23.71
C MET A 99 24.56 0.92 -24.90
N ALA A 100 23.28 1.18 -24.64
CA ALA A 100 22.28 1.49 -25.64
C ALA A 100 22.61 2.79 -26.39
N LEU A 101 22.91 3.87 -25.66
CA LEU A 101 23.32 5.14 -26.24
C LEU A 101 24.63 5.01 -27.05
N PHE A 102 25.58 4.22 -26.54
CA PHE A 102 26.83 3.97 -27.24
C PHE A 102 26.59 3.23 -28.58
N GLN A 103 25.82 2.14 -28.55
CA GLN A 103 25.45 1.41 -29.77
C GLN A 103 24.60 2.23 -30.73
N ALA A 104 23.69 3.07 -30.21
CA ALA A 104 22.88 3.98 -31.02
C ALA A 104 23.74 5.01 -31.78
N THR A 105 24.85 5.41 -31.18
CA THR A 105 25.78 6.38 -31.77
C THR A 105 26.72 5.74 -32.79
N TYR A 106 27.03 4.44 -32.65
CA TYR A 106 28.10 3.78 -33.41
C TYR A 106 27.68 2.61 -34.32
N SER A 107 26.49 2.02 -34.16
CA SER A 107 26.05 0.80 -34.88
C SER A 107 24.65 0.93 -35.51
N LYS A 108 24.38 0.16 -36.57
CA LYS A 108 23.06 0.11 -37.24
C LYS A 108 22.05 -0.83 -36.54
N ASP A 109 22.50 -1.67 -35.61
CA ASP A 109 21.66 -2.68 -34.93
C ASP A 109 20.92 -2.12 -33.71
N PHE A 110 20.10 -1.10 -33.93
CA PHE A 110 19.27 -0.44 -32.92
C PHE A 110 18.21 -1.38 -32.30
N THR A 111 17.82 -2.43 -33.01
CA THR A 111 16.69 -3.30 -32.67
C THR A 111 16.92 -4.15 -31.42
N ALA A 112 18.14 -4.66 -31.21
CA ALA A 112 18.47 -5.47 -30.04
C ALA A 112 18.53 -4.62 -28.76
N VAL A 113 19.12 -3.43 -28.89
CA VAL A 113 19.19 -2.41 -27.84
C VAL A 113 17.79 -1.94 -27.43
N PHE A 114 16.95 -1.63 -28.41
CA PHE A 114 15.59 -1.17 -28.16
C PHE A 114 14.76 -2.24 -27.45
N ARG A 115 14.94 -3.52 -27.77
CA ARG A 115 14.28 -4.62 -27.05
C ARG A 115 14.71 -4.73 -25.58
N CYS A 116 16.01 -4.57 -25.28
CA CYS A 116 16.50 -4.57 -23.91
C CYS A 116 16.01 -3.35 -23.11
N VAL A 117 16.06 -2.16 -23.72
CA VAL A 117 15.59 -0.92 -23.10
C VAL A 117 14.07 -0.91 -22.94
N ALA A 118 13.30 -1.53 -23.85
CA ALA A 118 11.84 -1.62 -23.74
C ALA A 118 11.36 -2.57 -22.63
N PHE A 119 12.22 -3.49 -22.14
CA PHE A 119 11.89 -4.45 -21.09
C PHE A 119 12.19 -3.93 -19.66
N MET A 120 13.13 -2.99 -19.53
CA MET A 120 13.56 -2.34 -18.27
C MET A 120 12.50 -1.47 -17.55
N PRO A 121 11.55 -0.79 -18.21
CA PRO A 121 10.56 0.05 -17.55
C PRO A 121 9.58 -0.75 -16.69
N ILE A 122 9.36 -2.02 -17.04
CA ILE A 122 8.39 -2.89 -16.38
C ILE A 122 8.73 -3.06 -14.90
N PRO A 123 9.95 -3.52 -14.51
CA PRO A 123 10.28 -3.67 -13.10
C PRO A 123 10.56 -2.31 -12.41
N CYS A 124 10.93 -1.24 -13.14
CA CYS A 124 11.02 0.11 -12.56
C CYS A 124 9.65 0.67 -12.17
N GLY A 125 8.62 0.41 -12.97
CA GLY A 125 7.24 0.77 -12.65
C GLY A 125 6.71 0.08 -11.39
N GLN A 126 7.13 -1.16 -11.15
CA GLN A 126 6.76 -1.94 -9.98
C GLN A 126 7.33 -1.32 -8.68
N VAL A 127 8.58 -0.86 -8.71
CA VAL A 127 9.22 -0.18 -7.56
C VAL A 127 8.59 1.20 -7.29
N LEU A 128 8.24 1.95 -8.34
CA LEU A 128 7.55 3.24 -8.18
C LEU A 128 6.13 3.07 -7.62
N LEU A 129 5.38 2.08 -8.12
CA LEU A 129 4.07 1.72 -7.58
C LEU A 129 4.16 1.22 -6.13
N TYR A 130 5.21 0.47 -5.80
CA TYR A 130 5.52 0.04 -4.44
C TYR A 130 5.66 1.24 -3.49
N CYS A 131 6.55 2.19 -3.82
CA CYS A 131 6.79 3.36 -3.00
C CYS A 131 5.53 4.24 -2.89
N TRP A 132 4.77 4.37 -3.97
CA TRP A 132 3.51 5.11 -3.98
C TRP A 132 2.45 4.47 -3.09
N ALA A 133 2.30 3.14 -3.17
CA ALA A 133 1.38 2.41 -2.31
C ALA A 133 1.79 2.54 -0.84
N ALA A 134 3.06 2.34 -0.50
CA ALA A 134 3.57 2.49 0.87
C ALA A 134 3.32 3.89 1.45
N HIS A 135 3.51 4.93 0.63
CA HIS A 135 3.24 6.31 1.04
C HIS A 135 1.74 6.53 1.31
N ASN A 136 0.87 6.17 0.38
CA ASN A 136 -0.58 6.29 0.54
C ASN A 136 -1.11 5.51 1.75
N VAL A 137 -0.51 4.37 2.06
CA VAL A 137 -0.89 3.53 3.20
C VAL A 137 -0.51 4.19 4.51
N THR A 138 0.67 4.78 4.58
CA THR A 138 1.13 5.51 5.77
C THR A 138 0.23 6.71 6.05
N GLU A 139 -0.14 7.47 5.02
CA GLU A 139 -1.07 8.60 5.12
C GLU A 139 -2.46 8.15 5.62
N GLN A 140 -3.01 7.08 5.04
CA GLN A 140 -4.31 6.54 5.45
C GLN A 140 -4.30 6.01 6.89
N LEU A 141 -3.20 5.40 7.33
CA LEU A 141 -3.03 4.93 8.71
C LEU A 141 -3.02 6.11 9.70
N VAL A 142 -2.26 7.16 9.40
CA VAL A 142 -2.18 8.34 10.25
C VAL A 142 -3.57 8.96 10.39
N ASN A 143 -4.29 9.12 9.27
CA ASN A 143 -5.64 9.67 9.28
C ASN A 143 -6.63 8.79 10.05
N ALA A 144 -6.57 7.46 9.88
CA ALA A 144 -7.38 6.52 10.66
C ALA A 144 -7.09 6.62 12.16
N SER A 145 -5.81 6.73 12.53
CA SER A 145 -5.37 6.90 13.93
C SER A 145 -5.93 8.19 14.53
N TYR A 146 -5.83 9.32 13.81
CA TYR A 146 -6.43 10.59 14.25
C TYR A 146 -7.96 10.48 14.45
N SER A 147 -8.66 9.85 13.50
CA SER A 147 -10.11 9.65 13.61
C SER A 147 -10.49 8.76 14.81
N TYR A 148 -9.68 7.75 15.11
CA TYR A 148 -9.83 6.89 16.27
C TYR A 148 -9.66 7.67 17.59
N TYR A 149 -8.59 8.46 17.72
CA TYR A 149 -8.37 9.29 18.91
C TYR A 149 -9.47 10.33 19.10
N ALA A 150 -9.99 10.90 18.00
CA ALA A 150 -11.11 11.84 18.05
C ALA A 150 -12.41 11.16 18.53
N MET A 151 -12.73 9.95 18.05
CA MET A 151 -13.89 9.18 18.50
C MET A 151 -13.79 8.78 19.98
N LEU A 152 -12.61 8.33 20.43
CA LEU A 152 -12.34 8.06 21.85
C LEU A 152 -12.54 9.29 22.72
N GLY A 153 -12.04 10.45 22.28
CA GLY A 153 -12.22 11.72 22.99
C GLY A 153 -13.69 12.12 23.12
N GLN A 154 -14.49 11.90 22.07
CA GLN A 154 -15.93 12.15 22.13
C GLN A 154 -16.66 11.18 23.06
N MET A 155 -16.30 9.90 23.05
CA MET A 155 -16.86 8.92 23.97
C MET A 155 -16.55 9.26 25.43
N ASN A 156 -15.30 9.63 25.74
CA ASN A 156 -14.88 9.99 27.09
C ASN A 156 -15.57 11.27 27.61
N ARG A 157 -15.81 12.26 26.74
CA ARG A 157 -16.58 13.46 27.10
C ARG A 157 -18.06 13.16 27.36
N ARG A 158 -18.66 12.25 26.59
CA ARG A 158 -20.07 11.85 26.77
C ARG A 158 -20.28 11.04 28.05
N SER A 159 -19.32 10.21 28.47
CA SER A 159 -19.37 9.51 29.76
C SER A 159 -19.10 10.42 30.97
N ALA A 160 -18.51 11.60 30.77
CA ALA A 160 -18.32 12.59 31.83
C ALA A 160 -19.52 13.54 31.99
N GLN A 161 -20.46 13.54 31.04
CA GLN A 161 -21.69 14.35 31.08
C GLN A 161 -22.95 13.53 31.44
N ALA A 162 -22.84 12.21 31.56
CA ALA A 162 -23.86 11.29 32.07
C ALA A 162 -23.53 10.93 33.51
#